data_AF-A0A1F3IH86-F1
#
_entry.id   AF-A0A1F3IH86-F1
#
_cell.length_a   1.000
_cell.length_b   1.000
_cell.length_c   1.000
_cell.angle_alpha   90.00
_cell.angle_beta   90.00
_cell.angle_gamma   90.00
#
_symmetry.space_group_name_H-M   'P 1'
#
loop_
_entity.id
_entity.type
_entity.pdbx_description
1 polymer ?
#
loop_
_entity_poly.entity_id
_entity_poly.type
_entity_poly.pdbx_seq_one_letter_code
_entity_poly.pdbx_strand_id
1 'polypeptide(L)'
;MKKNLLLFSRCDLVHLYGRLDKYLSKDFNIIHLAYSKKEEEILKNDYYINNIINFKNETFQIYVKEKLNVELCNIIDSLIIEQTQNRFCLNSAIQSDRTFQYLEYNDCLLLCQIYYKFWNNIIMNYKIDFIIHEPTALYITQIASILCNKYGGKYLAQIHGIGENKYDWFFVEGDIGIPFELNYNLKHLNNIEIERVKAYIEEFRNESTVLFSEYIQKVNTKKNQPLIKFVIILFRIIIRHLITLFRLTKKIEDTVFNHIELHSQKFKPSFYKEFRNKWNAYFRLKFDEFNPTLKYYYYPIHLEPEAVVLYWGDGLYKNQVKLIENIAAQIPPDHYLFVKDHPHAGLYRDFADYTKIKTIPNIKLIDPNIPGKEIIKSAIAVITINGTGGFEGILFNKHVFTFGNSFYNECNRVTYIKNVKELRKNIYAQLNKEFKDDNELFMFINAYLKSLHPGFVNYFLNRSELLKIDDENNAKLIAKNIINSLQLGQ
;
A
#
# COMPACT_ATOMS: atom_id res chain seq x y z
N MET A 1 -27.74 15.16 14.22
CA MET A 1 -26.53 15.97 14.48
C MET A 1 -25.52 15.65 13.39
N LYS A 2 -24.81 16.62 12.82
CA LYS A 2 -23.78 16.32 11.80
C LYS A 2 -22.66 15.50 12.44
N LYS A 3 -22.17 14.48 11.74
CA LYS A 3 -21.00 13.70 12.15
C LYS A 3 -19.72 14.52 11.95
N ASN A 4 -18.72 14.31 12.81
CA ASN A 4 -17.43 14.97 12.76
C ASN A 4 -16.47 14.18 11.86
N LEU A 5 -16.03 14.82 10.77
CA LEU A 5 -15.14 14.24 9.77
C LEU A 5 -13.80 14.98 9.80
N LEU A 6 -12.72 14.27 10.12
CA LEU A 6 -11.36 14.78 10.10
C LEU A 6 -10.69 14.46 8.75
N LEU A 7 -10.21 15.50 8.07
CA LEU A 7 -9.39 15.38 6.86
C LEU A 7 -7.93 15.63 7.22
N PHE A 8 -7.08 14.59 7.13
CA PHE A 8 -5.67 14.71 7.46
C PHE A 8 -4.82 15.03 6.23
N SER A 9 -4.51 16.31 6.04
CA SER A 9 -3.76 16.82 4.89
C SER A 9 -2.25 16.64 5.06
N ARG A 10 -1.64 15.85 4.18
CA ARG A 10 -0.18 15.63 4.12
C ARG A 10 0.30 15.61 2.67
N CYS A 11 1.39 16.31 2.38
CA CYS A 11 1.90 16.45 1.02
C CYS A 11 0.77 16.96 0.08
N ASP A 12 0.69 16.42 -1.13
CA ASP A 12 -0.21 16.89 -2.18
C ASP A 12 -1.71 16.58 -1.91
N LEU A 13 -2.02 15.73 -0.92
CA LEU A 13 -3.42 15.45 -0.52
C LEU A 13 -4.14 16.69 0.01
N VAL A 14 -3.39 17.69 0.51
CA VAL A 14 -3.94 18.98 0.93
C VAL A 14 -4.79 19.64 -0.15
N HIS A 15 -4.43 19.43 -1.42
CA HIS A 15 -5.15 20.01 -2.56
C HIS A 15 -6.49 19.33 -2.85
N LEU A 16 -6.59 18.03 -2.58
CA LEU A 16 -7.86 17.32 -2.64
C LEU A 16 -8.74 17.73 -1.46
N TYR A 17 -8.22 17.63 -0.24
CA TYR A 17 -8.99 17.84 0.98
C TYR A 17 -9.44 19.30 1.16
N GLY A 18 -8.62 20.27 0.77
CA GLY A 18 -9.03 21.68 0.71
C GLY A 18 -10.21 21.92 -0.23
N ARG A 19 -10.27 21.25 -1.39
CA ARG A 19 -11.40 21.35 -2.31
C ARG A 19 -12.65 20.60 -1.86
N LEU A 20 -12.49 19.49 -1.13
CA LEU A 20 -13.61 18.73 -0.59
C LEU A 20 -14.40 19.53 0.46
N ASP A 21 -13.76 20.45 1.18
CA ASP A 21 -14.38 21.22 2.27
C ASP A 21 -15.73 21.83 1.88
N LYS A 22 -15.78 22.62 0.80
CA LYS A 22 -17.01 23.29 0.35
C LYS A 22 -18.15 22.34 -0.01
N TYR A 23 -17.84 21.10 -0.36
CA TYR A 23 -18.82 20.09 -0.74
C TYR A 23 -19.28 19.24 0.45
N LEU A 24 -18.38 18.93 1.38
CA LEU A 24 -18.67 18.06 2.53
C LEU A 24 -19.20 18.82 3.75
N SER A 25 -18.90 20.12 3.89
CA SER A 25 -19.35 20.96 5.02
C SER A 25 -20.88 21.06 5.15
N LYS A 26 -21.64 20.68 4.11
CA LYS A 26 -23.10 20.60 4.16
C LYS A 26 -23.58 19.41 5.00
N ASP A 27 -22.88 18.29 4.98
CA ASP A 27 -23.29 17.02 5.57
C ASP A 27 -22.51 16.69 6.85
N PHE A 28 -21.28 17.21 6.97
CA PHE A 28 -20.36 16.92 8.08
C PHE A 28 -19.87 18.19 8.77
N ASN A 29 -19.45 18.05 10.03
CA ASN A 29 -18.57 19.01 10.67
C ASN A 29 -17.13 18.66 10.30
N ILE A 30 -16.52 19.47 9.44
CA ILE A 30 -15.17 19.21 8.94
C ILE A 30 -14.12 19.74 9.92
N ILE A 31 -13.16 18.89 10.26
CA ILE A 31 -11.95 19.24 11.00
C ILE A 31 -10.75 19.03 10.09
N HIS A 32 -10.00 20.10 9.83
CA HIS A 32 -8.77 20.02 9.04
C HIS A 32 -7.57 19.83 9.94
N LEU A 33 -6.83 18.76 9.70
CA LEU A 33 -5.53 18.51 10.32
C LEU A 33 -4.46 18.65 9.24
N ALA A 34 -3.60 19.66 9.34
CA ALA A 34 -2.44 19.82 8.47
C ALA A 34 -1.21 19.13 9.09
N TYR A 35 -0.47 18.37 8.28
CA TYR A 35 0.75 17.69 8.74
C TYR A 35 1.82 18.70 9.19
N SER A 36 2.07 19.74 8.40
CA SER A 36 3.05 20.78 8.70
C SER A 36 2.52 22.18 8.38
N LYS A 37 3.33 23.20 8.69
CA LYS A 37 3.02 24.60 8.35
C LYS A 37 2.79 24.81 6.85
N LYS A 38 3.44 24.02 5.99
CA LYS A 38 3.23 24.09 4.54
C LYS A 38 1.79 23.75 4.16
N GLU A 39 1.26 22.62 4.64
CA GLU A 39 -0.12 22.23 4.35
C GLU A 39 -1.12 23.19 5.02
N GLU A 40 -0.80 23.71 6.20
CA GLU A 40 -1.62 24.72 6.88
C GLU A 40 -1.75 26.02 6.05
N GLU A 41 -0.64 26.53 5.51
CA GLU A 41 -0.63 27.73 4.66
C GLU A 41 -1.42 27.52 3.37
N ILE A 42 -1.33 26.34 2.74
CA ILE A 42 -2.12 26.01 1.54
C ILE A 42 -3.62 26.01 1.87
N LEU A 43 -4.04 25.37 2.97
CA LEU A 43 -5.45 25.36 3.38
C LEU A 43 -5.98 26.78 3.66
N LYS A 44 -5.16 27.65 4.27
CA LYS A 44 -5.53 29.05 4.55
C LYS A 44 -5.60 29.90 3.28
N ASN A 45 -4.55 29.88 2.48
CA ASN A 45 -4.36 30.84 1.39
C ASN A 45 -5.15 30.44 0.14
N ASP A 46 -5.17 29.13 -0.19
CA ASP A 46 -5.73 28.66 -1.46
C ASP A 46 -7.21 28.22 -1.30
N TYR A 47 -7.60 27.82 -0.09
CA TYR A 47 -8.93 27.28 0.20
C TYR A 47 -9.71 28.05 1.27
N TYR A 48 -9.14 29.12 1.84
CA TYR A 48 -9.78 30.00 2.83
C TYR A 48 -10.28 29.30 4.10
N ILE A 49 -9.62 28.20 4.49
CA ILE A 49 -9.94 27.44 5.71
C ILE A 49 -9.12 28.02 6.86
N ASN A 50 -9.77 28.54 7.90
CA ASN A 50 -9.09 29.20 9.02
C ASN A 50 -8.86 28.30 10.24
N ASN A 51 -9.79 27.38 10.52
CA ASN A 51 -9.74 26.50 11.69
C ASN A 51 -8.98 25.21 11.34
N ILE A 52 -7.65 25.26 11.46
CA ILE A 52 -6.76 24.16 11.11
C ILE A 52 -5.91 23.78 12.32
N ILE A 53 -5.82 22.48 12.59
CA ILE A 53 -4.92 21.91 13.60
C ILE A 53 -3.59 21.61 12.89
N ASN A 54 -2.46 22.03 13.46
CA ASN A 54 -1.14 21.73 12.91
C ASN A 54 -0.51 20.57 13.67
N PHE A 55 -0.46 19.39 13.04
CA PHE A 55 0.03 18.15 13.64
C PHE A 55 1.44 18.30 14.21
N LYS A 56 2.39 18.84 13.44
CA LYS A 56 3.78 19.02 13.89
C LYS A 56 3.88 19.99 15.06
N ASN A 57 3.15 21.09 15.06
CA ASN A 57 3.20 22.04 16.17
C ASN A 57 2.65 21.41 17.46
N GLU A 58 1.49 20.75 17.39
CA GLU A 58 0.86 20.11 18.54
C GLU A 58 1.73 18.98 19.12
N THR A 59 2.24 18.10 18.25
CA THR A 59 3.12 17.00 18.68
C THR A 59 4.47 17.49 19.21
N PHE A 60 5.01 18.59 18.68
CA PHE A 60 6.24 19.19 19.20
C PHE A 60 6.05 19.77 20.61
N GLN A 61 4.91 20.41 20.88
CA GLN A 61 4.60 20.91 22.22
C GLN A 61 4.51 19.79 23.26
N ILE A 62 4.00 18.62 22.87
CA ILE A 62 4.00 17.42 23.70
C ILE A 62 5.43 16.91 23.86
N TYR A 63 6.18 16.76 22.77
CA TYR A 63 7.56 16.25 22.76
C TYR A 63 8.49 17.01 23.70
N VAL A 64 8.44 18.35 23.73
CA VAL A 64 9.31 19.18 24.58
C VAL A 64 9.01 19.03 26.08
N LYS A 65 7.77 18.65 26.45
CA LYS A 65 7.33 18.53 27.85
C LYS A 65 7.44 17.11 28.39
N GLU A 66 7.40 16.13 27.52
CA GLU A 66 7.27 14.73 27.89
C GLU A 66 8.63 14.03 28.03
N LYS A 67 8.70 13.08 28.95
CA LYS A 67 9.79 12.11 29.05
C LYS A 67 9.22 10.72 28.84
N LEU A 68 10.08 9.77 28.45
CA LEU A 68 9.69 8.39 28.25
C LEU A 68 9.04 7.84 29.52
N ASN A 69 7.79 7.39 29.41
CA ASN A 69 7.08 6.70 30.47
C ASN A 69 6.76 5.26 30.01
N VAL A 70 7.48 4.30 30.57
CA VAL A 70 7.36 2.87 30.22
C VAL A 70 5.99 2.30 30.61
N GLU A 71 5.38 2.76 31.70
CA GLU A 71 4.04 2.31 32.10
C GLU A 71 2.99 2.72 31.05
N LEU A 72 3.10 3.94 30.54
CA LEU A 72 2.25 4.38 29.43
C LEU A 72 2.52 3.57 28.14
N CYS A 73 3.78 3.24 27.85
CA CYS A 73 4.11 2.35 26.74
C CYS A 73 3.44 0.97 26.89
N ASN A 74 3.35 0.41 28.10
CA ASN A 74 2.65 -0.87 28.34
C ASN A 74 1.12 -0.76 28.15
N ILE A 75 0.54 0.39 28.50
CA ILE A 75 -0.88 0.68 28.21
C ILE A 75 -1.11 0.76 26.70
N ILE A 76 -0.21 1.43 25.98
CA ILE A 76 -0.24 1.53 24.51
C ILE A 76 -0.08 0.14 23.89
N ASP A 77 0.83 -0.69 24.40
CA ASP A 77 1.04 -2.06 23.94
C ASP A 77 -0.23 -2.91 24.08
N SER A 78 -0.85 -2.88 25.27
CA SER A 78 -2.10 -3.59 25.54
C SER A 78 -3.23 -3.13 24.60
N LEU A 79 -3.33 -1.82 24.37
CA LEU A 79 -4.29 -1.24 23.43
C LEU A 79 -4.07 -1.74 22.00
N ILE A 80 -2.81 -1.75 21.52
CA ILE A 80 -2.48 -2.21 20.17
C ILE A 80 -2.83 -3.70 20.04
N ILE A 81 -2.46 -4.53 21.03
CA ILE A 81 -2.76 -5.98 21.02
C ILE A 81 -4.27 -6.22 20.94
N GLU A 82 -5.05 -5.53 21.78
CA GLU A 82 -6.51 -5.68 21.82
C GLU A 82 -7.16 -5.24 20.50
N GLN A 83 -6.89 -4.01 20.05
CA GLN A 83 -7.57 -3.41 18.91
C GLN A 83 -7.14 -4.00 17.57
N THR A 84 -5.92 -4.52 17.47
CA THR A 84 -5.44 -5.22 16.27
C THR A 84 -5.71 -6.72 16.29
N GLN A 85 -6.39 -7.23 17.33
CA GLN A 85 -6.68 -8.66 17.51
C GLN A 85 -5.42 -9.53 17.48
N ASN A 86 -4.38 -9.14 18.22
CA ASN A 86 -3.06 -9.77 18.31
C ASN A 86 -2.21 -9.74 17.03
N ARG A 87 -2.58 -8.94 16.01
CA ARG A 87 -1.72 -8.75 14.82
C ARG A 87 -0.46 -7.97 15.15
N PHE A 88 -0.56 -7.01 16.07
CA PHE A 88 0.56 -6.20 16.53
C PHE A 88 0.62 -6.12 18.05
N CYS A 89 1.84 -6.06 18.56
CA CYS A 89 2.20 -5.38 19.81
C CYS A 89 2.98 -4.07 19.47
N LEU A 90 3.28 -3.25 20.48
CA LEU A 90 4.01 -1.98 20.31
C LEU A 90 5.36 -2.19 19.61
N ASN A 91 6.09 -3.25 19.97
CA ASN A 91 7.39 -3.53 19.35
C ASN A 91 7.27 -3.92 17.87
N SER A 92 6.26 -4.71 17.49
CA SER A 92 6.02 -5.00 16.08
C SER A 92 5.57 -3.76 15.31
N ALA A 93 4.76 -2.89 15.92
CA ALA A 93 4.36 -1.62 15.32
C ALA A 93 5.58 -0.70 15.09
N ILE A 94 6.49 -0.59 16.06
CA ILE A 94 7.78 0.12 15.93
C ILE A 94 8.60 -0.46 14.77
N GLN A 95 8.69 -1.79 14.65
CA GLN A 95 9.46 -2.45 13.60
C GLN A 95 8.83 -2.35 12.20
N SER A 96 7.52 -2.09 12.13
CA SER A 96 6.79 -1.83 10.88
C SER A 96 6.88 -0.36 10.46
N ASP A 97 7.22 0.57 11.36
CA ASP A 97 7.51 1.94 10.98
C ASP A 97 8.90 2.06 10.33
N ARG A 98 8.90 2.21 9.00
CA ARG A 98 10.13 2.37 8.21
C ARG A 98 10.98 3.57 8.63
N THR A 99 10.42 4.59 9.30
CA THR A 99 11.16 5.78 9.72
C THR A 99 11.86 5.59 11.06
N PHE A 100 11.35 4.70 11.91
CA PHE A 100 11.94 4.37 13.21
C PHE A 100 13.22 3.55 13.12
N GLN A 101 13.51 2.90 11.98
CA GLN A 101 14.72 2.09 11.78
C GLN A 101 16.06 2.84 11.97
N TYR A 102 16.02 4.18 12.04
CA TYR A 102 17.20 5.04 12.19
C TYR A 102 17.33 5.69 13.57
N LEU A 103 16.43 5.36 14.50
CA LEU A 103 16.36 5.92 15.84
C LEU A 103 16.76 4.87 16.88
N GLU A 104 17.13 5.35 18.06
CA GLU A 104 17.31 4.49 19.23
C GLU A 104 15.96 4.01 19.77
N TYR A 105 15.96 2.86 20.42
CA TYR A 105 14.72 2.23 20.87
C TYR A 105 13.90 3.11 21.84
N ASN A 106 14.57 3.78 22.78
CA ASN A 106 13.91 4.67 23.74
C ASN A 106 13.27 5.90 23.05
N ASP A 107 13.88 6.39 21.97
CA ASP A 107 13.32 7.49 21.18
C ASP A 107 12.06 7.05 20.44
N CYS A 108 12.07 5.83 19.87
CA CYS A 108 10.88 5.23 19.27
C CYS A 108 9.73 5.14 20.28
N LEU A 109 9.99 4.66 21.49
CA LEU A 109 8.99 4.57 22.55
C LEU A 109 8.44 5.95 22.95
N LEU A 110 9.31 6.95 23.07
CA LEU A 110 8.89 8.33 23.36
C LEU A 110 7.98 8.88 22.26
N LEU A 111 8.34 8.69 20.99
CA LEU A 111 7.50 9.10 19.86
C LEU A 111 6.15 8.36 19.86
N CYS A 112 6.13 7.05 20.17
CA CYS A 112 4.88 6.30 20.29
C CYS A 112 3.95 6.90 21.35
N GLN A 113 4.49 7.30 22.50
CA GLN A 113 3.76 7.99 23.56
C GLN A 113 3.21 9.34 23.09
N ILE A 114 4.01 10.12 22.36
CA ILE A 114 3.60 11.45 21.87
C ILE A 114 2.45 11.34 20.88
N TYR A 115 2.56 10.44 19.90
CA TYR A 115 1.51 10.24 18.91
C TYR A 115 0.24 9.66 19.53
N TYR A 116 0.36 8.76 20.51
CA TYR A 116 -0.78 8.30 21.30
C TYR A 116 -1.47 9.46 22.02
N LYS A 117 -0.73 10.29 22.77
CA LYS A 117 -1.29 11.44 23.50
C LYS A 117 -1.99 12.42 22.57
N PHE A 118 -1.35 12.75 21.45
CA PHE A 118 -1.91 13.63 20.44
C PHE A 118 -3.23 13.09 19.89
N TRP A 119 -3.24 11.88 19.33
CA TRP A 119 -4.43 11.32 18.69
C TRP A 119 -5.55 11.07 19.68
N ASN A 120 -5.23 10.61 20.89
CA ASN A 120 -6.21 10.39 21.94
C ASN A 120 -6.91 11.71 22.31
N ASN A 121 -6.15 12.80 22.44
CA ASN A 121 -6.69 14.13 22.71
C ASN A 121 -7.58 14.65 21.57
N ILE A 122 -7.11 14.55 20.32
CA ILE A 122 -7.87 15.02 19.15
C ILE A 122 -9.18 14.26 18.99
N ILE A 123 -9.13 12.92 19.04
CA ILE A 123 -10.32 12.09 18.81
C ILE A 123 -11.37 12.32 19.90
N MET A 124 -10.95 12.43 21.17
CA MET A 124 -11.86 12.65 22.29
C MET A 124 -12.46 14.07 22.31
N ASN A 125 -11.65 15.10 22.09
CA ASN A 125 -12.11 16.49 22.19
C ASN A 125 -13.05 16.85 21.04
N TYR A 126 -12.73 16.41 19.83
CA TYR A 126 -13.54 16.70 18.63
C TYR A 126 -14.61 15.63 18.37
N LYS A 127 -14.65 14.55 19.15
CA LYS A 127 -15.59 13.42 19.00
C LYS A 127 -15.64 12.92 17.55
N ILE A 128 -14.48 12.51 17.04
CA ILE A 128 -14.29 12.18 15.63
C ILE A 128 -15.05 10.90 15.26
N ASP A 129 -15.97 10.99 14.30
CA ASP A 129 -16.69 9.84 13.74
C ASP A 129 -15.90 9.20 12.59
N PHE A 130 -15.22 10.02 11.78
CA PHE A 130 -14.48 9.56 10.61
C PHE A 130 -13.14 10.29 10.48
N ILE A 131 -12.08 9.56 10.16
CA ILE A 131 -10.80 10.11 9.70
C ILE A 131 -10.60 9.67 8.26
N ILE A 132 -10.39 10.61 7.33
CA ILE A 132 -10.00 10.29 5.95
C ILE A 132 -8.54 10.67 5.73
N HIS A 133 -7.73 9.69 5.33
CA HIS A 133 -6.32 9.86 5.04
C HIS A 133 -5.78 8.77 4.09
N GLU A 134 -4.47 8.73 3.85
CA GLU A 134 -3.82 7.64 3.12
C GLU A 134 -3.89 6.30 3.89
N PRO A 135 -3.73 5.14 3.22
CA PRO A 135 -3.59 3.86 3.90
C PRO A 135 -2.50 3.89 4.97
N THR A 136 -2.70 3.17 6.07
CA THR A 136 -1.74 3.15 7.17
C THR A 136 -0.34 2.78 6.67
N ALA A 137 0.60 3.71 6.88
CA ALA A 137 1.95 3.67 6.31
C ALA A 137 3.05 3.98 7.33
N LEU A 138 2.67 4.54 8.48
CA LEU A 138 3.55 4.92 9.59
C LEU A 138 2.80 4.68 10.90
N TYR A 139 3.53 4.58 12.01
CA TYR A 139 2.96 4.43 13.34
C TYR A 139 1.99 5.58 13.66
N ILE A 140 2.29 6.80 13.19
CA ILE A 140 1.42 7.98 13.32
C ILE A 140 -0.01 7.68 12.86
N THR A 141 -0.17 7.00 11.71
CA THR A 141 -1.50 6.70 11.15
C THR A 141 -2.06 5.38 11.68
N GLN A 142 -1.20 4.46 12.13
CA GLN A 142 -1.64 3.22 12.78
C GLN A 142 -2.31 3.53 14.13
N ILE A 143 -1.65 4.31 14.99
CA ILE A 143 -2.21 4.64 16.30
C ILE A 143 -3.47 5.51 16.18
N ALA A 144 -3.54 6.37 15.15
CA ALA A 144 -4.76 7.12 14.81
C ALA A 144 -5.92 6.17 14.50
N SER A 145 -5.68 5.17 13.65
CA SER A 145 -6.67 4.15 13.28
C SER A 145 -7.15 3.34 14.47
N ILE A 146 -6.23 2.86 15.30
CA ILE A 146 -6.50 2.09 16.52
C ILE A 146 -7.36 2.89 17.52
N LEU A 147 -6.98 4.13 17.79
CA LEU A 147 -7.73 4.99 18.71
C LEU A 147 -9.09 5.40 18.15
N CYS A 148 -9.18 5.65 16.83
CA CYS A 148 -10.43 5.99 16.19
C CYS A 148 -11.43 4.83 16.35
N ASN A 149 -11.00 3.60 16.07
CA ASN A 149 -11.81 2.39 16.28
C ASN A 149 -12.20 2.19 17.75
N LYS A 150 -11.26 2.36 18.69
CA LYS A 150 -11.53 2.27 20.15
C LYS A 150 -12.68 3.19 20.58
N TYR A 151 -12.77 4.39 19.99
CA TYR A 151 -13.80 5.37 20.30
C TYR A 151 -15.04 5.29 19.40
N GLY A 152 -15.17 4.22 18.60
CA GLY A 152 -16.34 3.96 17.74
C GLY A 152 -16.35 4.73 16.42
N GLY A 153 -15.26 5.45 16.10
CA GLY A 153 -15.06 6.09 14.80
C GLY A 153 -14.38 5.15 13.80
N LYS A 154 -14.32 5.58 12.53
CA LYS A 154 -13.69 4.82 11.44
C LYS A 154 -12.53 5.60 10.81
N TYR A 155 -11.38 4.95 10.71
CA TYR A 155 -10.28 5.43 9.88
C TYR A 155 -10.43 4.87 8.47
N LEU A 156 -10.52 5.75 7.48
CA LEU A 156 -10.85 5.41 6.11
C LEU A 156 -9.75 5.89 5.17
N ALA A 157 -9.30 4.99 4.31
CA ALA A 157 -8.37 5.30 3.25
C ALA A 157 -8.98 5.02 1.89
N GLN A 158 -8.64 5.88 0.93
CA GLN A 158 -9.06 5.75 -0.46
C GLN A 158 -7.95 5.04 -1.21
N ILE A 159 -8.26 3.91 -1.84
CA ILE A 159 -7.32 3.19 -2.68
C ILE A 159 -7.84 3.11 -4.10
N HIS A 160 -6.91 3.18 -5.05
CA HIS A 160 -7.23 3.01 -6.45
C HIS A 160 -7.73 1.59 -6.72
N GLY A 161 -8.88 1.51 -7.37
CA GLY A 161 -9.44 0.27 -7.89
C GLY A 161 -9.28 0.23 -9.40
N ILE A 162 -9.23 -0.99 -9.92
CA ILE A 162 -9.28 -1.24 -11.37
C ILE A 162 -10.71 -1.59 -11.70
N GLY A 163 -11.44 -0.67 -12.31
CA GLY A 163 -12.82 -0.87 -12.74
C GLY A 163 -13.01 -0.53 -14.21
N GLU A 164 -14.22 -0.10 -14.53
CA GLU A 164 -14.65 0.22 -15.89
C GLU A 164 -14.36 1.68 -16.27
N ASN A 165 -14.08 2.55 -15.29
CA ASN A 165 -13.69 3.93 -15.56
C ASN A 165 -12.17 4.05 -15.62
N LYS A 166 -11.71 5.12 -16.26
CA LYS A 166 -10.29 5.46 -16.31
C LYS A 166 -9.64 5.55 -14.93
N TYR A 167 -10.37 6.11 -13.97
CA TYR A 167 -9.96 6.15 -12.57
C TYR A 167 -11.12 5.73 -11.70
N ASP A 168 -10.95 4.58 -11.05
CA ASP A 168 -11.83 4.11 -10.00
C ASP A 168 -11.08 4.04 -8.68
N TRP A 169 -11.83 4.13 -7.59
CA TRP A 169 -11.34 3.99 -6.23
C TRP A 169 -12.41 3.42 -5.33
N PHE A 170 -12.00 2.89 -4.19
CA PHE A 170 -12.93 2.44 -3.15
C PHE A 170 -12.31 2.66 -1.78
N PHE A 171 -13.15 2.57 -0.76
CA PHE A 171 -12.69 2.70 0.61
C PHE A 171 -12.15 1.40 1.19
N VAL A 172 -11.12 1.56 2.01
CA VAL A 172 -10.69 0.56 2.97
C VAL A 172 -10.65 1.17 4.37
N GLU A 173 -11.03 0.36 5.36
CA GLU A 173 -11.18 0.76 6.75
C GLU A 173 -10.08 0.17 7.64
N GLY A 174 -9.63 0.97 8.60
CA GLY A 174 -8.70 0.56 9.64
C GLY A 174 -7.25 0.41 9.18
N ASP A 175 -6.40 -0.07 10.09
CA ASP A 175 -4.99 -0.35 9.81
C ASP A 175 -4.76 -1.65 9.05
N ILE A 176 -5.81 -2.48 8.93
CA ILE A 176 -5.84 -3.74 8.19
C ILE A 176 -6.30 -3.55 6.73
N GLY A 177 -7.02 -2.47 6.43
CA GLY A 177 -7.56 -2.21 5.09
C GLY A 177 -8.78 -3.06 4.73
N ILE A 178 -9.79 -3.12 5.59
CA ILE A 178 -11.05 -3.85 5.32
C ILE A 178 -11.87 -3.13 4.24
N PRO A 179 -12.24 -3.78 3.13
CA PRO A 179 -13.05 -3.14 2.09
C PRO A 179 -14.55 -3.17 2.46
N PHE A 180 -14.99 -2.27 3.33
CA PHE A 180 -16.32 -2.38 3.95
C PHE A 180 -17.49 -2.35 2.93
N GLU A 181 -17.39 -1.56 1.86
CA GLU A 181 -18.43 -1.50 0.81
C GLU A 181 -18.50 -2.81 0.01
N LEU A 182 -17.35 -3.40 -0.31
CA LEU A 182 -17.29 -4.71 -0.96
C LEU A 182 -17.93 -5.77 -0.06
N ASN A 183 -17.58 -5.78 1.23
CA ASN A 183 -18.16 -6.72 2.20
C ASN A 183 -19.66 -6.52 2.36
N TYR A 184 -20.14 -5.27 2.34
CA TYR A 184 -21.56 -4.95 2.34
C TYR A 184 -22.26 -5.48 1.07
N ASN A 185 -21.69 -5.20 -0.11
CA ASN A 185 -22.23 -5.62 -1.39
C ASN A 185 -22.26 -7.14 -1.54
N LEU A 186 -21.26 -7.86 -1.03
CA LEU A 186 -21.22 -9.33 -0.99
C LEU A 186 -22.39 -9.92 -0.18
N LYS A 187 -22.77 -9.27 0.92
CA LYS A 187 -23.87 -9.72 1.80
C LYS A 187 -25.25 -9.37 1.27
N HIS A 188 -25.40 -8.28 0.53
CA HIS A 188 -26.68 -7.74 0.05
C HIS A 188 -26.89 -7.92 -1.47
N LEU A 189 -26.22 -8.92 -2.03
CA LEU A 189 -26.15 -9.13 -3.47
C LEU A 189 -27.43 -9.83 -3.96
N ASN A 190 -28.41 -9.04 -4.41
CA ASN A 190 -29.70 -9.57 -4.86
C ASN A 190 -29.69 -10.04 -6.32
N ASN A 191 -28.97 -9.33 -7.20
CA ASN A 191 -28.86 -9.62 -8.63
C ASN A 191 -27.40 -9.48 -9.11
N ILE A 192 -26.96 -10.43 -9.93
CA ILE A 192 -25.64 -10.45 -10.56
C ILE A 192 -25.79 -9.99 -12.02
N GLU A 193 -25.05 -8.95 -12.41
CA GLU A 193 -24.99 -8.48 -13.79
C GLU A 193 -23.97 -9.33 -14.58
N ILE A 194 -24.29 -10.61 -14.81
CA ILE A 194 -23.36 -11.60 -15.37
C ILE A 194 -22.70 -11.15 -16.67
N GLU A 195 -23.46 -10.56 -17.60
CA GLU A 195 -22.92 -10.13 -18.89
C GLU A 195 -21.93 -8.95 -18.77
N ARG A 196 -22.19 -8.01 -17.85
CA ARG A 196 -21.25 -6.92 -17.52
C ARG A 196 -19.95 -7.49 -16.93
N VAL A 197 -20.07 -8.45 -16.01
CA VAL A 197 -18.90 -9.10 -15.39
C VAL A 197 -18.08 -9.89 -16.40
N LYS A 198 -18.72 -10.66 -17.29
CA LYS A 198 -18.01 -11.38 -18.36
C LYS A 198 -17.26 -10.42 -19.27
N ALA A 199 -17.92 -9.35 -19.71
CA ALA A 199 -17.31 -8.33 -20.56
C ALA A 199 -16.06 -7.72 -19.89
N TYR A 200 -16.17 -7.34 -18.61
CA TYR A 200 -15.04 -6.82 -17.84
C TYR A 200 -13.87 -7.83 -17.73
N ILE A 201 -14.16 -9.09 -17.44
CA ILE A 201 -13.13 -10.14 -17.33
C ILE A 201 -12.46 -10.39 -18.70
N GLU A 202 -13.24 -10.45 -19.77
CA GLU A 202 -12.73 -10.65 -21.14
C GLU A 202 -11.86 -9.48 -21.59
N GLU A 203 -12.30 -8.24 -21.36
CA GLU A 203 -11.52 -7.02 -21.61
C GLU A 203 -10.19 -7.09 -20.87
N PHE A 204 -10.22 -7.37 -19.56
CA PHE A 204 -9.01 -7.49 -18.75
C PHE A 204 -8.04 -8.58 -19.26
N ARG A 205 -8.55 -9.73 -19.71
CA ARG A 205 -7.73 -10.85 -20.21
C ARG A 205 -7.13 -10.58 -21.59
N ASN A 206 -7.85 -9.85 -22.44
CA ASN A 206 -7.42 -9.49 -23.80
C ASN A 206 -6.46 -8.30 -23.81
N GLU A 207 -6.58 -7.39 -22.85
CA GLU A 207 -5.67 -6.28 -22.69
C GLU A 207 -4.24 -6.76 -22.36
N SER A 208 -3.33 -6.55 -23.32
CA SER A 208 -1.89 -6.80 -23.17
C SER A 208 -1.18 -5.80 -22.25
N THR A 209 -1.88 -4.75 -21.80
CA THR A 209 -1.40 -3.77 -20.83
C THR A 209 -1.28 -4.41 -19.45
N VAL A 210 -0.10 -4.27 -18.86
CA VAL A 210 0.14 -4.60 -17.45
C VAL A 210 -0.73 -3.69 -16.59
N LEU A 211 -1.33 -4.19 -15.51
CA LEU A 211 -1.98 -3.29 -14.55
C LEU A 211 -1.00 -2.17 -14.16
N PHE A 212 -1.51 -0.93 -14.08
CA PHE A 212 -0.69 0.27 -13.83
C PHE A 212 0.31 0.64 -14.97
N SER A 213 0.17 0.09 -16.19
CA SER A 213 1.10 0.39 -17.28
C SER A 213 1.12 1.86 -17.71
N GLU A 214 0.03 2.62 -17.55
CA GLU A 214 0.02 4.06 -17.83
C GLU A 214 1.04 4.82 -16.95
N TYR A 215 1.29 4.34 -15.72
CA TYR A 215 2.31 4.90 -14.83
C TYR A 215 3.74 4.57 -15.26
N ILE A 216 3.93 3.50 -16.04
CA ILE A 216 5.25 3.01 -16.49
C ILE A 216 5.57 3.47 -17.93
N GLN A 217 4.57 3.57 -18.81
CA GLN A 217 4.77 3.76 -20.25
C GLN A 217 5.48 5.07 -20.61
N LYS A 218 5.33 6.14 -19.82
CA LYS A 218 6.10 7.39 -20.05
C LYS A 218 7.63 7.23 -19.91
N VAL A 219 8.13 6.14 -19.31
CA VAL A 219 9.57 5.90 -19.11
C VAL A 219 10.17 4.95 -20.16
N ASN A 220 9.35 4.15 -20.86
CA ASN A 220 9.82 3.03 -21.68
C ASN A 220 9.71 3.20 -23.20
N THR A 221 9.31 4.36 -23.72
CA THR A 221 9.05 4.61 -25.16
C THR A 221 10.28 4.65 -26.09
N LYS A 222 11.47 4.21 -25.67
CA LYS A 222 12.57 3.96 -26.62
C LYS A 222 13.13 2.55 -26.44
N LYS A 223 12.70 1.64 -27.31
CA LYS A 223 13.42 0.41 -27.64
C LYS A 223 14.78 0.79 -28.26
N ASN A 224 15.80 0.01 -27.92
CA ASN A 224 17.09 -0.13 -28.63
C ASN A 224 18.27 0.81 -28.32
N GLN A 225 18.59 1.13 -27.06
CA GLN A 225 20.00 1.43 -26.69
C GLN A 225 20.30 1.05 -25.21
N PRO A 226 20.63 -0.23 -24.91
CA PRO A 226 20.80 -0.68 -23.52
C PRO A 226 21.97 0.01 -22.80
N LEU A 227 23.07 0.29 -23.51
CA LEU A 227 24.23 1.01 -22.98
C LEU A 227 23.93 2.49 -22.70
N ILE A 228 23.23 3.19 -23.59
CA ILE A 228 22.90 4.61 -23.40
C ILE A 228 21.87 4.78 -22.29
N LYS A 229 20.89 3.87 -22.16
CA LYS A 229 20.00 3.83 -20.99
C LYS A 229 20.79 3.59 -19.70
N PHE A 230 21.75 2.66 -19.69
CA PHE A 230 22.61 2.42 -18.53
C PHE A 230 23.43 3.67 -18.16
N VAL A 231 24.05 4.34 -19.15
CA VAL A 231 24.79 5.60 -18.94
C VAL A 231 23.88 6.71 -18.41
N ILE A 232 22.65 6.86 -18.92
CA ILE A 232 21.65 7.81 -18.41
C ILE A 232 21.28 7.47 -16.96
N ILE A 233 21.09 6.19 -16.64
CA ILE A 233 20.81 5.73 -15.27
C ILE A 233 21.98 6.09 -14.36
N LEU A 234 23.23 5.84 -14.77
CA LEU A 234 24.43 6.21 -14.01
C LEU A 234 24.52 7.73 -13.79
N PHE A 235 24.31 8.52 -14.83
CA PHE A 235 24.32 9.98 -14.75
C PHE A 235 23.22 10.51 -13.80
N ARG A 236 22.03 9.91 -13.84
CA ARG A 236 20.95 10.21 -12.88
C ARG A 236 21.33 9.85 -11.44
N ILE A 237 22.05 8.76 -11.21
CA ILE A 237 22.55 8.41 -9.87
C ILE A 237 23.54 9.48 -9.39
N ILE A 238 24.48 9.91 -10.25
CA ILE A 238 25.45 10.97 -9.94
C ILE A 238 24.70 12.27 -9.57
N ILE A 239 23.79 12.74 -10.42
CA ILE A 239 22.99 13.94 -10.15
C ILE A 239 22.21 13.80 -8.84
N ARG A 240 21.51 12.67 -8.65
CA ARG A 240 20.74 12.42 -7.43
C ARG A 240 21.63 12.43 -6.19
N HIS A 241 22.85 11.89 -6.29
CA HIS A 241 23.80 11.90 -5.19
C HIS A 241 24.30 13.32 -4.90
N LEU A 242 24.64 14.11 -5.92
CA LEU A 242 25.00 15.53 -5.77
C LEU A 242 23.87 16.34 -5.12
N ILE A 243 22.62 16.16 -5.55
CA ILE A 243 21.44 16.77 -4.91
C ILE A 243 21.30 16.30 -3.45
N THR A 244 21.64 15.05 -3.17
CA THR A 244 21.56 14.50 -1.82
C THR A 244 22.64 15.07 -0.91
N LEU A 245 23.89 15.17 -1.39
CA LEU A 245 24.97 15.87 -0.68
C LEU A 245 24.59 17.32 -0.41
N PHE A 246 24.02 18.02 -1.39
CA PHE A 246 23.49 19.39 -1.23
C PHE A 246 22.31 19.47 -0.24
N ARG A 247 21.51 18.41 -0.06
CA ARG A 247 20.44 18.38 0.95
C ARG A 247 20.97 18.00 2.34
N LEU A 248 22.03 17.21 2.41
CA LEU A 248 22.68 16.82 3.67
C LEU A 248 23.46 17.98 4.31
N THR A 249 23.81 19.03 3.55
CA THR A 249 24.34 20.28 4.14
C THR A 249 23.28 21.03 4.96
N LYS A 250 21.98 20.76 4.74
CA LYS A 250 20.93 21.23 5.63
C LYS A 250 20.86 20.30 6.85
N LYS A 251 21.45 20.75 7.95
CA LYS A 251 21.33 20.09 9.26
C LYS A 251 19.85 19.99 9.61
N ILE A 252 19.35 18.76 9.82
CA ILE A 252 18.03 18.58 10.42
C ILE A 252 18.16 18.93 11.90
N GLU A 253 17.37 19.90 12.35
CA GLU A 253 17.17 20.14 13.77
C GLU A 253 16.35 18.98 14.36
N ASP A 254 16.82 18.43 15.48
CA ASP A 254 16.22 17.30 16.19
C ASP A 254 15.81 16.12 15.28
N THR A 255 16.77 15.20 15.07
CA THR A 255 16.58 14.02 14.22
C THR A 255 15.56 13.03 14.76
N VAL A 256 15.24 13.08 16.06
CA VAL A 256 14.25 12.19 16.69
C VAL A 256 12.85 12.65 16.29
N PHE A 257 12.50 13.90 16.57
CA PHE A 257 11.17 14.41 16.21
C PHE A 257 10.95 14.43 14.68
N ASN A 258 11.97 14.84 13.92
CA ASN A 258 11.92 14.91 12.46
C ASN A 258 12.38 13.60 11.78
N HIS A 259 12.03 12.45 12.37
CA HIS A 259 12.32 11.11 11.85
C HIS A 259 11.85 10.82 10.41
N ILE A 260 10.74 11.40 9.96
CA ILE A 260 10.24 11.25 8.57
C ILE A 260 11.20 11.96 7.60
N GLU A 261 11.63 13.17 7.94
CA GLU A 261 12.62 13.91 7.17
C GLU A 261 13.98 13.21 7.21
N LEU A 262 14.38 12.70 8.38
CA LEU A 262 15.59 11.89 8.56
C LEU A 262 15.57 10.67 7.65
N HIS A 263 14.46 9.93 7.61
CA HIS A 263 14.28 8.81 6.72
C HIS A 263 14.42 9.24 5.26
N SER A 264 13.77 10.33 4.85
CA SER A 264 13.89 10.83 3.47
C SER A 264 15.34 11.17 3.04
N GLN A 265 16.19 11.54 4.00
CA GLN A 265 17.62 11.78 3.80
C GLN A 265 18.45 10.49 3.80
N LYS A 266 18.28 9.63 4.82
CA LYS A 266 19.05 8.39 5.03
C LYS A 266 18.65 7.22 4.13
N PHE A 267 17.40 7.18 3.68
CA PHE A 267 16.88 6.12 2.79
C PHE A 267 17.59 6.08 1.44
N LYS A 268 18.34 7.12 1.08
CA LYS A 268 19.10 7.14 -0.16
C LYS A 268 20.39 6.33 0.00
N PRO A 269 20.56 5.22 -0.73
CA PRO A 269 21.78 4.43 -0.67
C PRO A 269 23.00 5.29 -1.03
N SER A 270 24.15 4.97 -0.42
CA SER A 270 25.43 5.55 -0.83
C SER A 270 25.63 5.36 -2.34
N PHE A 271 26.19 6.37 -3.01
CA PHE A 271 26.50 6.34 -4.44
C PHE A 271 27.20 5.04 -4.83
N TYR A 272 28.23 4.65 -4.07
CA TYR A 272 29.01 3.44 -4.34
C TYR A 272 28.16 2.18 -4.23
N LYS A 273 27.29 2.09 -3.21
CA LYS A 273 26.39 0.94 -3.03
C LYS A 273 25.37 0.87 -4.17
N GLU A 274 24.71 1.98 -4.51
CA GLU A 274 23.73 2.02 -5.60
C GLU A 274 24.38 1.71 -6.96
N PHE A 275 25.56 2.29 -7.22
CA PHE A 275 26.34 2.04 -8.43
C PHE A 275 26.72 0.57 -8.55
N ARG A 276 27.38 0.01 -7.52
CA ARG A 276 27.79 -1.39 -7.49
C ARG A 276 26.60 -2.33 -7.65
N ASN A 277 25.48 -2.00 -7.01
CA ASN A 277 24.24 -2.76 -7.14
C ASN A 277 23.79 -2.81 -8.61
N LYS A 278 23.58 -1.65 -9.24
CA LYS A 278 23.13 -1.59 -10.64
C LYS A 278 24.14 -2.16 -11.61
N TRP A 279 25.44 -1.99 -11.36
CA TRP A 279 26.50 -2.59 -12.16
C TRP A 279 26.43 -4.11 -12.14
N ASN A 280 26.42 -4.71 -10.94
CA ASN A 280 26.32 -6.15 -10.80
C ASN A 280 25.01 -6.67 -11.39
N ALA A 281 23.92 -5.96 -11.14
CA ALA A 281 22.61 -6.36 -11.62
C ALA A 281 22.47 -6.24 -13.15
N TYR A 282 23.17 -5.30 -13.80
CA TYR A 282 23.20 -5.20 -15.26
C TYR A 282 24.12 -6.25 -15.91
N PHE A 283 25.32 -6.47 -15.36
CA PHE A 283 26.33 -7.32 -16.01
C PHE A 283 26.34 -8.78 -15.54
N ARG A 284 25.86 -9.06 -14.33
CA ARG A 284 25.98 -10.38 -13.68
C ARG A 284 24.65 -11.06 -13.42
N LEU A 285 23.55 -10.31 -13.32
CA LEU A 285 22.23 -10.92 -13.16
C LEU A 285 21.78 -11.53 -14.49
N LYS A 286 21.47 -12.82 -14.46
CA LYS A 286 20.84 -13.52 -15.56
C LYS A 286 19.47 -13.97 -15.11
N PHE A 287 18.44 -13.67 -15.89
CA PHE A 287 17.10 -14.21 -15.66
C PHE A 287 17.01 -15.60 -16.27
N ASP A 288 16.13 -16.42 -15.70
CA ASP A 288 15.75 -17.70 -16.28
C ASP A 288 14.79 -17.46 -17.45
N GLU A 289 14.87 -18.32 -18.46
CA GLU A 289 13.93 -18.29 -19.58
C GLU A 289 12.52 -18.65 -19.11
N PHE A 290 11.54 -17.85 -19.52
CA PHE A 290 10.15 -18.12 -19.20
C PHE A 290 9.64 -19.27 -20.07
N ASN A 291 9.37 -20.41 -19.42
CA ASN A 291 8.75 -21.57 -20.06
C ASN A 291 7.38 -21.86 -19.43
N PRO A 292 6.28 -21.59 -20.15
CA PRO A 292 4.92 -21.80 -19.63
C PRO A 292 4.49 -23.27 -19.57
N THR A 293 5.27 -24.21 -20.12
CA THR A 293 4.92 -25.65 -20.10
C THR A 293 5.28 -26.34 -18.79
N LEU A 294 6.11 -25.69 -17.96
CA LEU A 294 6.44 -26.19 -16.63
C LEU A 294 5.25 -26.08 -15.69
N LYS A 295 5.19 -26.95 -14.67
CA LYS A 295 4.26 -26.81 -13.55
C LYS A 295 4.82 -25.78 -12.58
N TYR A 296 4.17 -24.64 -12.42
CA TYR A 296 4.67 -23.60 -11.52
C TYR A 296 3.59 -22.83 -10.78
N TYR A 297 4.00 -22.34 -9.61
CA TYR A 297 3.33 -21.28 -8.86
C TYR A 297 4.00 -19.94 -9.20
N TYR A 298 3.23 -18.85 -9.18
CA TYR A 298 3.76 -17.51 -9.45
C TYR A 298 3.81 -16.66 -8.19
N TYR A 299 4.96 -16.01 -7.95
CA TYR A 299 5.15 -15.04 -6.87
C TYR A 299 5.62 -13.69 -7.44
N PRO A 300 4.73 -12.68 -7.52
CA PRO A 300 5.13 -11.31 -7.79
C PRO A 300 5.73 -10.70 -6.53
N ILE A 301 6.99 -10.27 -6.61
CA ILE A 301 7.69 -9.58 -5.52
C ILE A 301 7.09 -8.18 -5.32
N HIS A 302 6.83 -7.82 -4.07
CA HIS A 302 6.42 -6.49 -3.62
C HIS A 302 7.58 -5.50 -3.49
N LEU A 303 7.25 -4.22 -3.47
CA LEU A 303 8.22 -3.17 -3.19
C LEU A 303 8.59 -3.16 -1.71
N GLU A 304 9.85 -2.85 -1.38
CA GLU A 304 10.32 -2.77 0.01
C GLU A 304 11.06 -1.46 0.25
N PRO A 305 10.61 -0.56 1.14
CA PRO A 305 9.50 -0.69 2.08
C PRO A 305 8.16 -0.20 1.49
N GLU A 306 7.18 -1.10 1.39
CA GLU A 306 5.81 -0.79 0.98
C GLU A 306 4.86 -0.79 2.19
N ALA A 307 4.06 0.27 2.32
CA ALA A 307 3.16 0.50 3.46
C ALA A 307 2.18 -0.67 3.65
N VAL A 308 1.53 -1.11 2.58
CA VAL A 308 0.56 -2.22 2.65
C VAL A 308 1.23 -3.53 3.08
N VAL A 309 2.50 -3.77 2.75
CA VAL A 309 3.21 -4.97 3.24
C VAL A 309 3.50 -4.86 4.74
N LEU A 310 3.86 -3.68 5.23
CA LEU A 310 4.24 -3.44 6.63
C LEU A 310 3.05 -3.46 7.59
N TYR A 311 1.87 -3.01 7.14
CA TYR A 311 0.68 -2.90 7.99
C TYR A 311 -0.38 -3.93 7.64
N TRP A 312 -0.73 -4.13 6.36
CA TRP A 312 -1.73 -5.13 5.96
C TRP A 312 -1.14 -6.53 5.86
N GLY A 313 0.19 -6.66 5.72
CA GLY A 313 0.93 -7.92 5.84
C GLY A 313 1.50 -8.19 7.23
N ASP A 314 1.00 -7.47 8.25
CA ASP A 314 1.34 -7.60 9.67
C ASP A 314 2.84 -7.43 10.02
N GLY A 315 3.63 -6.90 9.09
CA GLY A 315 5.09 -6.73 9.24
C GLY A 315 5.90 -8.03 9.28
N LEU A 316 5.25 -9.20 9.32
CA LEU A 316 5.87 -10.52 9.45
C LEU A 316 6.65 -10.93 8.20
N TYR A 317 6.17 -10.51 7.02
CA TYR A 317 6.68 -10.95 5.73
C TYR A 317 7.50 -9.87 5.00
N LYS A 318 8.01 -8.87 5.74
CA LYS A 318 8.84 -7.78 5.20
C LYS A 318 10.17 -8.23 4.58
N ASN A 319 10.65 -9.43 4.93
CA ASN A 319 11.80 -10.06 4.28
C ASN A 319 11.29 -11.06 3.25
N GLN A 320 11.05 -10.58 2.03
CA GLN A 320 10.48 -11.41 0.98
C GLN A 320 11.42 -12.52 0.52
N VAL A 321 12.75 -12.34 0.57
CA VAL A 321 13.70 -13.42 0.23
C VAL A 321 13.48 -14.62 1.12
N LYS A 322 13.29 -14.40 2.43
CA LYS A 322 13.02 -15.49 3.36
C LYS A 322 11.64 -16.13 3.14
N LEU A 323 10.63 -15.32 2.81
CA LEU A 323 9.31 -15.84 2.47
C LEU A 323 9.36 -16.72 1.21
N ILE A 324 10.03 -16.26 0.15
CA ILE A 324 10.24 -17.01 -1.11
C ILE A 324 10.90 -18.36 -0.84
N GLU A 325 11.95 -18.39 -0.02
CA GLU A 325 12.61 -19.63 0.42
C GLU A 325 11.63 -20.59 1.12
N ASN A 326 10.83 -20.06 2.06
CA ASN A 326 9.83 -20.85 2.78
C ASN A 326 8.70 -21.36 1.87
N ILE A 327 8.31 -20.61 0.84
CA ILE A 327 7.30 -21.04 -0.15
C ILE A 327 7.87 -22.18 -1.00
N ALA A 328 9.07 -21.99 -1.56
CA ALA A 328 9.76 -22.97 -2.40
C ALA A 328 9.98 -24.31 -1.70
N ALA A 329 10.21 -24.32 -0.39
CA ALA A 329 10.34 -25.53 0.42
C ALA A 329 9.01 -26.27 0.70
N GLN A 330 7.88 -25.71 0.28
CA GLN A 330 6.54 -26.24 0.57
C GLN A 330 5.73 -26.64 -0.67
N ILE A 331 6.20 -26.30 -1.88
CA ILE A 331 5.59 -26.75 -3.13
C ILE A 331 5.90 -28.24 -3.41
N PRO A 332 5.07 -28.96 -4.18
CA PRO A 332 5.30 -30.37 -4.48
C PRO A 332 6.54 -30.61 -5.37
N PRO A 333 7.08 -31.84 -5.39
CA PRO A 333 8.11 -32.24 -6.37
C PRO A 333 7.63 -32.01 -7.81
N ASP A 334 8.56 -31.79 -8.75
CA ASP A 334 8.26 -31.46 -10.16
C ASP A 334 7.47 -30.14 -10.35
N HIS A 335 7.44 -29.28 -9.33
CA HIS A 335 6.85 -27.94 -9.41
C HIS A 335 7.91 -26.87 -9.14
N TYR A 336 7.76 -25.73 -9.80
CA TYR A 336 8.64 -24.59 -9.66
C TYR A 336 7.92 -23.40 -9.02
N LEU A 337 8.69 -22.49 -8.43
CA LEU A 337 8.22 -21.16 -8.04
C LEU A 337 8.82 -20.13 -9.00
N PHE A 338 7.96 -19.51 -9.82
CA PHE A 338 8.33 -18.44 -10.71
C PHE A 338 8.27 -17.13 -9.94
N VAL A 339 9.42 -16.50 -9.76
CA VAL A 339 9.57 -15.28 -8.98
C VAL A 339 9.84 -14.14 -9.95
N LYS A 340 9.08 -13.05 -9.86
CA LYS A 340 9.25 -11.88 -10.71
C LYS A 340 9.26 -10.60 -9.89
N ASP A 341 10.25 -9.75 -10.14
CA ASP A 341 10.31 -8.40 -9.58
C ASP A 341 9.57 -7.37 -10.44
N HIS A 342 9.22 -6.23 -9.87
CA HIS A 342 8.43 -5.20 -10.55
C HIS A 342 9.29 -4.51 -11.64
N PRO A 343 8.73 -4.23 -12.85
CA PRO A 343 9.46 -3.52 -13.90
C PRO A 343 9.77 -2.09 -13.45
N HIS A 344 11.03 -1.83 -13.15
CA HIS A 344 11.52 -0.51 -12.76
C HIS A 344 12.54 0.02 -13.76
N ALA A 345 12.71 1.35 -13.77
CA ALA A 345 13.85 2.01 -14.39
C ALA A 345 15.13 1.77 -13.55
N GLY A 346 15.57 0.51 -13.51
CA GLY A 346 16.70 0.03 -12.71
C GLY A 346 16.27 -0.90 -11.56
N LEU A 347 17.06 -1.94 -11.31
CA LEU A 347 16.82 -2.92 -10.26
C LEU A 347 16.88 -2.24 -8.89
N TYR A 348 15.72 -2.14 -8.24
CA TYR A 348 15.51 -1.44 -6.97
C TYR A 348 16.02 -2.28 -5.78
N ARG A 349 15.84 -3.59 -5.85
CA ARG A 349 16.31 -4.57 -4.86
C ARG A 349 17.82 -4.78 -4.94
N ASP A 350 18.42 -5.19 -3.83
CA ASP A 350 19.86 -5.49 -3.75
C ASP A 350 20.19 -6.74 -4.58
N PHE A 351 21.27 -6.70 -5.36
CA PHE A 351 21.80 -7.79 -6.18
C PHE A 351 22.06 -9.05 -5.34
N ALA A 352 22.45 -8.86 -4.08
CA ALA A 352 22.65 -9.95 -3.14
C ALA A 352 21.36 -10.77 -2.93
N ASP A 353 20.19 -10.13 -2.92
CA ASP A 353 18.91 -10.80 -2.73
C ASP A 353 18.54 -11.67 -3.94
N TYR A 354 18.72 -11.15 -5.15
CA TYR A 354 18.54 -11.94 -6.37
C TYR A 354 19.48 -13.14 -6.40
N THR A 355 20.74 -12.94 -5.99
CA THR A 355 21.72 -14.03 -5.92
C THR A 355 21.25 -15.12 -4.96
N LYS A 356 20.77 -14.75 -3.76
CA LYS A 356 20.20 -15.70 -2.79
C LYS A 356 19.00 -16.44 -3.39
N ILE A 357 18.04 -15.74 -3.99
CA ILE A 357 16.86 -16.35 -4.62
C ILE A 357 17.27 -17.40 -5.66
N LYS A 358 18.27 -17.09 -6.51
CA LYS A 358 18.77 -18.00 -7.54
C LYS A 358 19.53 -19.23 -7.00
N THR A 359 20.03 -19.19 -5.77
CA THR A 359 20.69 -20.36 -5.17
C THR A 359 19.71 -21.41 -4.64
N ILE A 360 18.44 -21.04 -4.48
CA ILE A 360 17.42 -21.96 -3.99
C ILE A 360 17.02 -22.86 -5.17
N PRO A 361 17.04 -24.20 -5.02
CA PRO A 361 16.54 -25.11 -6.06
C PRO A 361 15.07 -24.81 -6.35
N ASN A 362 14.50 -25.35 -7.42
CA ASN A 362 13.08 -25.20 -7.80
C ASN A 362 12.52 -23.76 -7.95
N ILE A 363 13.35 -22.71 -7.88
CA ILE A 363 12.97 -21.34 -8.24
C ILE A 363 13.45 -20.99 -9.65
N LYS A 364 12.62 -20.22 -10.37
CA LYS A 364 12.98 -19.54 -11.62
C LYS A 364 12.79 -18.03 -11.45
N LEU A 365 13.86 -17.26 -11.61
CA LEU A 365 13.80 -15.80 -11.53
C LEU A 365 13.51 -15.23 -12.92
N ILE A 366 12.29 -14.73 -13.12
CA ILE A 366 11.77 -14.29 -14.42
C ILE A 366 12.11 -12.82 -14.69
N ASP A 367 12.39 -12.48 -15.95
CA ASP A 367 12.67 -11.10 -16.38
C ASP A 367 11.49 -10.17 -16.04
N PRO A 368 11.73 -9.05 -15.31
CA PRO A 368 10.72 -8.06 -14.96
C PRO A 368 9.94 -7.49 -16.15
N ASN A 369 10.52 -7.52 -17.37
CA ASN A 369 9.89 -7.02 -18.59
C ASN A 369 8.81 -7.95 -19.15
N ILE A 370 8.78 -9.22 -18.75
CA ILE A 370 7.72 -10.16 -19.16
C ILE A 370 6.42 -9.74 -18.47
N PRO A 371 5.31 -9.49 -19.19
CA PRO A 371 4.06 -9.08 -18.56
C PRO A 371 3.57 -10.08 -17.51
N GLY A 372 3.13 -9.60 -16.34
CA GLY A 372 2.67 -10.47 -15.24
C GLY A 372 1.51 -11.37 -15.67
N LYS A 373 0.56 -10.81 -16.43
CA LYS A 373 -0.57 -11.53 -17.03
C LYS A 373 -0.15 -12.78 -17.82
N GLU A 374 0.93 -12.70 -18.60
CA GLU A 374 1.44 -13.85 -19.38
C GLU A 374 1.93 -14.99 -18.49
N ILE A 375 2.54 -14.66 -17.34
CA ILE A 375 2.99 -15.66 -16.37
C ILE A 375 1.79 -16.25 -15.63
N ILE A 376 0.80 -15.43 -15.27
CA ILE A 376 -0.39 -15.87 -14.54
C ILE A 376 -1.24 -16.85 -15.37
N LYS A 377 -1.41 -16.60 -16.67
CA LYS A 377 -2.23 -17.44 -17.58
C LYS A 377 -1.94 -18.93 -17.45
N SER A 378 -0.66 -19.31 -17.41
CA SER A 378 -0.23 -20.72 -17.33
C SER A 378 0.18 -21.17 -15.92
N ALA A 379 0.09 -20.28 -14.92
CA ALA A 379 0.38 -20.64 -13.54
C ALA A 379 -0.69 -21.61 -12.98
N ILE A 380 -0.27 -22.47 -12.05
CA ILE A 380 -1.17 -23.32 -11.26
C ILE A 380 -1.95 -22.45 -10.27
N ALA A 381 -1.24 -21.59 -9.55
CA ALA A 381 -1.80 -20.63 -8.61
C ALA A 381 -0.84 -19.46 -8.42
N VAL A 382 -1.38 -18.35 -7.90
CA VAL A 382 -0.60 -17.18 -7.49
C VAL A 382 -0.40 -17.22 -5.98
N ILE A 383 0.82 -16.97 -5.53
CA ILE A 383 1.16 -16.82 -4.11
C ILE A 383 1.64 -15.38 -3.92
N THR A 384 1.08 -14.65 -2.97
CA THR A 384 1.43 -13.24 -2.74
C THR A 384 1.25 -12.87 -1.27
N ILE A 385 1.82 -11.75 -0.83
CA ILE A 385 1.47 -11.18 0.48
C ILE A 385 0.06 -10.57 0.38
N ASN A 386 -0.06 -9.45 -0.32
CA ASN A 386 -1.32 -8.74 -0.56
C ASN A 386 -1.32 -7.94 -1.87
N GLY A 387 -0.51 -8.37 -2.85
CA GLY A 387 -0.25 -7.60 -4.06
C GLY A 387 -1.39 -7.68 -5.07
N THR A 388 -1.43 -6.73 -6.00
CA THR A 388 -2.43 -6.71 -7.08
C THR A 388 -2.34 -7.92 -8.00
N GLY A 389 -1.17 -8.56 -8.11
CA GLY A 389 -1.00 -9.81 -8.85
C GLY A 389 -1.88 -10.97 -8.33
N GLY A 390 -2.28 -10.94 -7.05
CA GLY A 390 -3.30 -11.87 -6.54
C GLY A 390 -4.67 -11.60 -7.15
N PHE A 391 -5.09 -10.34 -7.23
CA PHE A 391 -6.34 -9.96 -7.90
C PHE A 391 -6.32 -10.27 -9.40
N GLU A 392 -5.19 -10.04 -10.08
CA GLU A 392 -4.99 -10.51 -11.47
C GLU A 392 -5.17 -12.04 -11.58
N GLY A 393 -4.63 -12.80 -10.63
CA GLY A 393 -4.81 -14.25 -10.54
C GLY A 393 -6.28 -14.66 -10.50
N ILE A 394 -7.09 -14.01 -9.67
CA ILE A 394 -8.54 -14.24 -9.58
C ILE A 394 -9.22 -13.99 -10.93
N LEU A 395 -8.89 -12.89 -11.62
CA LEU A 395 -9.43 -12.55 -12.93
C LEU A 395 -9.02 -13.56 -14.02
N PHE A 396 -7.85 -14.19 -13.90
CA PHE A 396 -7.41 -15.31 -14.74
C PHE A 396 -7.91 -16.68 -14.28
N ASN A 397 -8.89 -16.70 -13.37
CA ASN A 397 -9.50 -17.91 -12.82
C ASN A 397 -8.52 -18.81 -12.06
N LYS A 398 -7.46 -18.24 -11.47
CA LYS A 398 -6.45 -18.97 -10.70
C LYS A 398 -6.78 -18.96 -9.23
N HIS A 399 -6.41 -20.05 -8.55
CA HIS A 399 -6.39 -20.06 -7.10
C HIS A 399 -5.29 -19.13 -6.59
N VAL A 400 -5.53 -18.46 -5.46
CA VAL A 400 -4.60 -17.49 -4.90
C VAL A 400 -4.34 -17.79 -3.43
N PHE A 401 -3.08 -17.80 -3.03
CA PHE A 401 -2.67 -17.87 -1.63
C PHE A 401 -2.14 -16.50 -1.19
N THR A 402 -2.70 -15.96 -0.11
CA THR A 402 -2.31 -14.66 0.46
C THR A 402 -1.68 -14.84 1.83
N PHE A 403 -0.68 -14.01 2.17
CA PHE A 403 -0.08 -13.96 3.50
C PHE A 403 -0.47 -12.71 4.30
N GLY A 404 -1.05 -11.70 3.65
CA GLY A 404 -1.54 -10.48 4.27
C GLY A 404 -2.99 -10.20 3.90
N ASN A 405 -3.59 -9.26 4.63
CA ASN A 405 -4.92 -8.78 4.32
C ASN A 405 -4.94 -8.05 2.97
N SER A 406 -5.90 -8.41 2.15
CA SER A 406 -6.14 -7.92 0.80
C SER A 406 -7.64 -7.76 0.63
N PHE A 407 -8.07 -6.75 -0.13
CA PHE A 407 -9.50 -6.52 -0.36
C PHE A 407 -10.22 -7.72 -1.01
N TYR A 408 -9.47 -8.62 -1.64
CA TYR A 408 -9.99 -9.80 -2.31
C TYR A 408 -9.93 -11.09 -1.48
N ASN A 409 -9.57 -11.06 -0.19
CA ASN A 409 -9.54 -12.27 0.63
C ASN A 409 -10.90 -12.96 0.81
N GLU A 410 -12.00 -12.22 0.67
CA GLU A 410 -13.37 -12.76 0.73
C GLU A 410 -13.76 -13.57 -0.52
N CYS A 411 -12.94 -13.58 -1.58
CA CYS A 411 -13.21 -14.40 -2.75
C CYS A 411 -12.88 -15.88 -2.45
N ASN A 412 -13.80 -16.79 -2.77
CA ASN A 412 -13.61 -18.23 -2.55
C ASN A 412 -12.45 -18.86 -3.32
N ARG A 413 -11.89 -18.16 -4.32
CA ARG A 413 -10.66 -18.55 -5.03
C ARG A 413 -9.39 -18.19 -4.25
N VAL A 414 -9.53 -17.62 -3.07
CA VAL A 414 -8.42 -17.14 -2.25
C VAL A 414 -8.35 -17.95 -0.97
N THR A 415 -7.15 -18.32 -0.58
CA THR A 415 -6.86 -18.95 0.71
C THR A 415 -5.87 -18.08 1.46
N TYR A 416 -6.37 -17.47 2.54
CA TYR A 416 -5.56 -16.67 3.44
C TYR A 416 -4.74 -17.57 4.37
N ILE A 417 -3.41 -17.41 4.32
CA ILE A 417 -2.43 -18.20 5.06
C ILE A 417 -1.97 -17.39 6.27
N LYS A 418 -2.53 -17.72 7.45
CA LYS A 418 -2.19 -17.06 8.71
C LYS A 418 -0.76 -17.34 9.15
N ASN A 419 -0.29 -18.57 8.92
CA ASN A 419 1.05 -18.99 9.26
C ASN A 419 1.73 -19.67 8.07
N VAL A 420 2.97 -19.30 7.78
CA VAL A 420 3.75 -19.88 6.68
C VAL A 420 3.82 -21.41 6.70
N LYS A 421 3.75 -22.05 7.87
CA LYS A 421 3.74 -23.52 8.03
C LYS A 421 2.48 -24.19 7.49
N GLU A 422 1.39 -23.45 7.35
CA GLU A 422 0.11 -23.96 6.85
C GLU A 422 0.07 -24.01 5.32
N LEU A 423 0.99 -23.32 4.64
CA LEU A 423 1.01 -23.22 3.18
C LEU A 423 1.04 -24.60 2.53
N ARG A 424 1.93 -25.52 2.97
CA ARG A 424 2.02 -26.87 2.40
C ARG A 424 0.68 -27.60 2.42
N LYS A 425 0.01 -27.62 3.57
CA LYS A 425 -1.29 -28.29 3.72
C LYS A 425 -2.31 -27.75 2.72
N ASN A 426 -2.37 -26.42 2.59
CA ASN A 426 -3.31 -25.76 1.70
C ASN A 426 -2.97 -25.98 0.21
N ILE A 427 -1.69 -25.93 -0.16
CA ILE A 427 -1.24 -26.23 -1.53
C ILE A 427 -1.65 -27.66 -1.91
N TYR A 428 -1.36 -28.64 -1.06
CA TYR A 428 -1.62 -30.05 -1.36
C TYR A 428 -3.12 -30.36 -1.44
N ALA A 429 -3.94 -29.67 -0.64
CA ALA A 429 -5.40 -29.78 -0.72
C ALA A 429 -5.99 -29.24 -2.05
N GLN A 430 -5.26 -28.39 -2.77
CA GLN A 430 -5.72 -27.75 -4.00
C GLN A 430 -5.16 -28.40 -5.28
N LEU A 431 -4.23 -29.36 -5.20
CA LEU A 431 -3.53 -29.90 -6.38
C LEU A 431 -4.45 -30.45 -7.47
N ASN A 432 -5.58 -31.02 -7.08
CA ASN A 432 -6.57 -31.62 -7.99
C ASN A 432 -7.92 -30.89 -7.95
N LYS A 433 -7.99 -29.71 -7.33
CA LYS A 433 -9.25 -28.98 -7.22
C LYS A 433 -9.42 -28.13 -8.47
N GLU A 434 -10.38 -28.51 -9.29
CA GLU A 434 -10.89 -27.65 -10.34
C GLU A 434 -12.13 -26.92 -9.84
N PHE A 435 -12.29 -25.67 -10.28
CA PHE A 435 -13.47 -24.90 -9.98
C PHE A 435 -14.60 -25.35 -10.92
N LYS A 436 -15.71 -25.82 -10.34
CA LYS A 436 -16.83 -26.39 -11.10
C LYS A 436 -17.53 -25.36 -12.00
N ASP A 437 -17.61 -24.12 -11.53
CA ASP A 437 -18.19 -22.99 -12.25
C ASP A 437 -17.54 -21.66 -11.81
N ASP A 438 -17.97 -20.57 -12.46
CA ASP A 438 -17.53 -19.21 -12.18
C ASP A 438 -18.58 -18.38 -11.42
N ASN A 439 -19.64 -18.99 -10.86
CA ASN A 439 -20.73 -18.26 -10.23
C ASN A 439 -20.23 -17.41 -9.04
N GLU A 440 -19.44 -18.01 -8.15
CA GLU A 440 -18.86 -17.30 -7.00
C GLU A 440 -17.85 -16.22 -7.42
N LEU A 441 -17.12 -16.45 -8.52
CA LEU A 441 -16.26 -15.45 -9.14
C LEU A 441 -17.09 -14.25 -9.61
N PHE A 442 -18.18 -14.51 -10.33
CA PHE A 442 -19.02 -13.46 -10.86
C PHE A 442 -19.73 -12.68 -9.76
N MET A 443 -20.18 -13.35 -8.69
CA MET A 443 -20.69 -12.69 -7.50
C MET A 443 -19.65 -11.72 -6.90
N PHE A 444 -18.42 -12.21 -6.70
CA PHE A 444 -17.36 -11.40 -6.13
C PHE A 444 -16.99 -10.20 -7.02
N ILE A 445 -16.78 -10.43 -8.32
CA ILE A 445 -16.44 -9.34 -9.26
C ILE A 445 -17.58 -8.34 -9.39
N ASN A 446 -18.84 -8.79 -9.42
CA ASN A 446 -20.00 -7.88 -9.40
C ASN A 446 -20.03 -7.02 -8.13
N ALA A 447 -19.79 -7.60 -6.96
CA ALA A 447 -19.72 -6.86 -5.70
C ALA A 447 -18.58 -5.84 -5.71
N TYR A 448 -17.42 -6.24 -6.22
CA TYR A 448 -16.25 -5.38 -6.39
C TYR A 448 -16.54 -4.21 -7.31
N LEU A 449 -17.05 -4.44 -8.52
CA LEU A 449 -17.41 -3.36 -9.45
C LEU A 449 -18.48 -2.42 -8.87
N LYS A 450 -19.42 -2.92 -8.06
CA LYS A 450 -20.41 -2.09 -7.35
C LYS A 450 -19.82 -1.26 -6.20
N SER A 451 -18.67 -1.66 -5.66
CA SER A 451 -17.97 -0.92 -4.60
C SER A 451 -17.01 0.15 -5.14
N LEU A 452 -16.79 0.18 -6.46
CA LEU A 452 -15.93 1.16 -7.10
C LEU A 452 -16.67 2.46 -7.35
N HIS A 453 -15.96 3.55 -7.09
CA HIS A 453 -16.39 4.92 -7.30
C HIS A 453 -15.51 5.58 -8.35
N PRO A 454 -16.08 6.29 -9.33
CA PRO A 454 -15.28 7.04 -10.28
C PRO A 454 -14.60 8.23 -9.60
N GLY A 455 -13.39 8.55 -10.06
CA GLY A 455 -12.61 9.70 -9.60
C GLY A 455 -11.14 9.37 -9.36
N PHE A 456 -10.32 10.42 -9.24
CA PHE A 456 -8.88 10.30 -9.03
C PHE A 456 -8.51 10.69 -7.60
N VAL A 457 -7.97 9.74 -6.82
CA VAL A 457 -7.61 9.95 -5.39
C VAL A 457 -6.10 9.94 -5.13
N ASN A 458 -5.28 9.58 -6.13
CA ASN A 458 -3.83 9.40 -5.99
C ASN A 458 -3.04 10.71 -6.16
N TYR A 459 -3.21 11.68 -5.25
CA TYR A 459 -2.61 13.01 -5.38
C TYR A 459 -1.08 13.08 -5.20
N PHE A 460 -0.42 12.01 -4.77
CA PHE A 460 1.02 12.01 -4.48
C PHE A 460 1.91 12.32 -5.69
N LEU A 461 3.05 12.98 -5.45
CA LEU A 461 4.07 13.30 -6.45
C LEU A 461 3.51 14.17 -7.60
N ASN A 462 2.64 15.13 -7.29
CA ASN A 462 1.95 16.01 -8.24
C ASN A 462 1.24 15.25 -9.39
N ARG A 463 0.74 14.04 -9.12
CA ARG A 463 0.15 13.20 -10.16
C ARG A 463 -1.11 13.80 -10.79
N SER A 464 -1.93 14.51 -10.02
CA SER A 464 -3.11 15.18 -10.57
C SER A 464 -2.73 16.17 -11.67
N GLU A 465 -1.70 16.98 -11.45
CA GLU A 465 -1.15 17.93 -12.43
C GLU A 465 -0.53 17.20 -13.64
N LEU A 466 0.30 16.18 -13.40
CA LEU A 466 0.96 15.40 -14.46
C LEU A 466 -0.03 14.68 -15.38
N LEU A 467 -1.19 14.29 -14.86
CA LEU A 467 -2.28 13.64 -15.57
C LEU A 467 -3.36 14.63 -16.04
N LYS A 468 -3.19 15.93 -15.77
CA LYS A 468 -4.13 17.00 -16.11
C LYS A 468 -5.56 16.71 -15.63
N ILE A 469 -5.68 16.26 -14.39
CA ILE A 469 -6.97 16.04 -13.75
C ILE A 469 -7.68 17.39 -13.56
N ASP A 470 -8.96 17.44 -13.91
CA ASP A 470 -9.82 18.55 -13.52
C ASP A 470 -10.14 18.42 -12.03
N ASP A 471 -9.28 19.00 -11.19
CA ASP A 471 -9.34 18.87 -9.74
C ASP A 471 -10.66 19.37 -9.14
N GLU A 472 -11.32 20.34 -9.78
CA GLU A 472 -12.56 20.93 -9.27
C GLU A 472 -13.74 19.97 -9.49
N ASN A 473 -13.90 19.47 -10.72
CA ASN A 473 -14.91 18.47 -11.02
C ASN A 473 -14.63 17.14 -10.30
N ASN A 474 -13.35 16.76 -10.18
CA ASN A 474 -12.94 15.58 -9.44
C ASN A 474 -13.30 15.67 -7.95
N ALA A 475 -13.03 16.79 -7.29
CA ALA A 475 -13.39 16.98 -5.88
C ALA A 475 -14.91 16.92 -5.66
N LYS A 476 -15.70 17.52 -6.56
CA LYS A 476 -17.17 17.43 -6.49
C LYS A 476 -17.67 15.99 -6.59
N LEU A 477 -17.11 15.21 -7.52
CA LEU A 477 -17.45 13.81 -7.71
C LEU A 477 -17.06 12.97 -6.48
N ILE A 478 -15.83 13.13 -5.99
CA ILE A 478 -15.34 12.43 -4.80
C ILE A 478 -16.20 12.77 -3.58
N ALA A 479 -16.52 14.04 -3.34
CA ALA A 479 -17.37 14.44 -2.21
C ALA A 479 -18.74 13.75 -2.24
N LYS A 480 -19.38 13.69 -3.41
CA LYS A 480 -20.65 12.97 -3.58
C LYS A 480 -20.52 11.49 -3.21
N ASN A 481 -19.46 10.83 -3.67
CA ASN A 481 -19.21 9.41 -3.40
C ASN A 481 -18.91 9.17 -1.91
N ILE A 482 -18.15 10.06 -1.25
CA ILE A 482 -17.92 10.04 0.20
C ILE A 482 -19.24 10.11 0.96
N ILE A 483 -20.10 11.10 0.65
CA ILE A 483 -21.39 11.27 1.31
C ILE A 483 -22.23 9.99 1.21
N ASN A 484 -22.35 9.43 0.00
CA ASN A 484 -23.11 8.20 -0.23
C ASN A 484 -22.54 7.01 0.55
N SER A 485 -21.22 6.81 0.52
CA SER A 485 -20.55 5.68 1.17
C SER A 485 -20.67 5.73 2.68
N LEU A 486 -20.53 6.93 3.28
CA LEU A 486 -20.66 7.13 4.72
C LEU A 486 -22.12 7.13 5.22
N GLN A 487 -23.09 7.16 4.31
CA GLN A 487 -24.50 6.91 4.62
C GLN A 487 -24.83 5.41 4.57
N LEU A 488 -24.21 4.64 3.66
CA LEU A 488 -24.35 3.18 3.58
C LEU A 488 -23.74 2.44 4.79
N GLY A 489 -22.69 3.01 5.39
CA GLY A 489 -22.01 2.44 6.55
C GLY A 489 -22.62 2.78 7.91
N GLN A 490 -23.84 3.33 7.94
CA GLN A 490 -24.67 3.59 9.13
C GLN A 490 -25.78 2.54 9.21
#